data_AF-S4MFD1-F1
#
_entry.id   AF-S4MFD1-F1
#
_cell.length_a   1.000
_cell.length_b   1.000
_cell.length_c   1.000
_cell.angle_alpha   90.00
_cell.angle_beta   90.00
_cell.angle_gamma   90.00
#
_symmetry.space_group_name_H-M   'P 1'
#
loop_
_entity.id
_entity.type
_entity.pdbx_description
1 polymer ?
#
loop_
_entity_poly.entity_id
_entity_poly.type
_entity_poly.pdbx_seq_one_letter_code
_entity_poly.pdbx_strand_id
1 'polypeptide(L)'
;MERWNPLMIYDVLLVGPPVSPRSLAEALAGAVRTEGADVDVADRDGDQSRRDWTAPVLCGYLRLRGDLSFVLYPAEEDLPSAYWLATSSGESVRARLYASDDEPPVYTIDAVESAVAQLPHIRVSDLPEIARKEGDR
;
A
#
# COMPACT_ATOMS: atom_id res chain seq x y z
N MET A 1 -29.85 -12.87 8.56
CA MET A 1 -29.38 -12.36 7.25
C MET A 1 -28.19 -11.47 7.54
N GLU A 2 -27.07 -12.08 7.95
CA GLU A 2 -25.80 -11.39 8.13
C GLU A 2 -25.37 -10.76 6.81
N ARG A 3 -25.35 -9.43 6.77
CA ARG A 3 -24.60 -8.67 5.78
C ARG A 3 -23.12 -9.00 6.01
N TRP A 4 -22.57 -9.86 5.17
CA TRP A 4 -21.12 -9.95 5.00
C TRP A 4 -20.63 -8.58 4.53
N ASN A 5 -19.90 -7.87 5.39
CA ASN A 5 -19.15 -6.70 4.97
C ASN A 5 -17.79 -7.23 4.50
N PRO A 6 -17.48 -7.24 3.20
CA PRO A 6 -16.16 -7.66 2.75
C PRO A 6 -15.11 -6.79 3.44
N LEU A 7 -14.07 -7.42 4.01
CA LEU A 7 -12.90 -6.67 4.47
C LEU A 7 -12.31 -5.96 3.26
N MET A 8 -12.34 -4.63 3.27
CA MET A 8 -11.63 -3.82 2.28
C MET A 8 -10.34 -3.32 2.91
N ILE A 9 -9.22 -3.77 2.35
CA ILE A 9 -7.89 -3.38 2.76
C ILE A 9 -7.41 -2.29 1.82
N TYR A 10 -6.91 -1.20 2.38
CA TYR A 10 -6.33 -0.10 1.63
C TYR A 10 -4.93 0.18 2.18
N ASP A 11 -3.94 0.20 1.30
CA ASP A 11 -2.60 0.70 1.61
C ASP A 11 -2.52 2.17 1.21
N VAL A 12 -2.22 3.04 2.18
CA VAL A 12 -2.14 4.49 1.98
C VAL A 12 -0.73 4.97 2.30
N LEU A 13 -0.11 5.68 1.35
CA LEU A 13 1.14 6.40 1.56
C LEU A 13 0.86 7.88 1.82
N LEU A 14 1.40 8.41 2.92
CA LEU A 14 1.36 9.83 3.23
C LEU A 14 2.77 10.42 3.12
N VAL A 15 2.95 11.40 2.23
CA VAL A 15 4.21 12.13 2.04
C VAL A 15 4.07 13.53 2.63
N GLY A 16 4.96 13.90 3.54
CA GLY A 16 4.94 15.22 4.18
C GLY A 16 5.36 15.17 5.66
N PRO A 17 5.07 16.24 6.42
CA PRO A 17 5.32 16.27 7.86
C PRO A 17 4.61 15.12 8.59
N PRO A 18 5.17 14.63 9.72
CA PRO A 18 4.55 13.56 10.49
C PRO A 18 3.11 13.89 10.90
N VAL A 19 2.17 13.00 10.56
CA VAL A 19 0.78 13.08 11.00
C VAL A 19 0.63 12.33 12.33
N SER A 20 -0.05 12.95 13.30
CA SER A 20 -0.32 12.27 14.57
C SER A 20 -1.37 11.14 14.36
N PRO A 21 -1.30 10.03 15.11
CA PRO A 21 -2.29 8.95 14.98
C PRO A 21 -3.74 9.43 15.18
N ARG A 22 -3.95 10.40 16.09
CA ARG A 22 -5.27 11.00 16.33
C ARG A 22 -5.79 11.74 15.10
N SER A 23 -4.97 12.59 14.49
CA SER A 23 -5.35 13.33 13.28
C SER A 23 -5.63 12.39 12.11
N LEU A 24 -4.86 11.29 12.01
CA LEU A 24 -5.11 10.25 11.01
C LEU A 24 -6.45 9.54 11.26
N ALA A 25 -6.77 9.21 12.52
CA ALA A 25 -8.05 8.60 12.88
C ALA A 25 -9.24 9.50 12.50
N GLU A 26 -9.16 10.81 12.81
CA GLU A 26 -10.18 11.80 12.46
C GLU A 26 -10.36 11.92 10.93
N ALA A 27 -9.27 11.92 10.17
CA ALA A 27 -9.32 11.96 8.71
C ALA A 27 -9.94 10.70 8.08
N LEU A 28 -9.54 9.51 8.57
CA LEU A 28 -10.10 8.24 8.12
C LEU A 28 -11.59 8.14 8.44
N ALA A 29 -11.99 8.55 9.65
CA ALA A 29 -13.39 8.59 10.06
C ALA A 29 -14.24 9.43 9.09
N GLY A 30 -13.73 10.61 8.70
CA GLY A 30 -14.34 11.45 7.67
C GLY A 30 -14.43 10.76 6.30
N ALA A 31 -13.35 10.11 5.86
CA ALA A 31 -13.28 9.44 4.55
C ALA A 31 -14.27 8.27 4.43
N VAL A 32 -14.41 7.46 5.48
CA VAL A 32 -15.31 6.29 5.49
C VAL A 32 -16.71 6.59 6.06
N ARG A 33 -16.95 7.84 6.50
CA ARG A 33 -18.22 8.32 7.09
C ARG A 33 -18.62 7.55 8.36
N THR A 34 -17.71 7.47 9.34
CA THR A 34 -17.94 6.90 10.68
C THR A 34 -17.47 7.86 11.79
N GLU A 35 -17.62 7.50 13.06
CA GLU A 35 -17.12 8.30 14.19
C GLU A 35 -15.64 8.04 14.46
N GLY A 36 -14.90 9.05 14.95
CA GLY A 36 -13.47 8.88 15.26
C GLY A 36 -13.18 7.82 16.34
N ALA A 37 -14.17 7.52 17.21
CA ALA A 37 -14.07 6.46 18.20
C ALA A 37 -14.16 5.05 17.59
N ASP A 38 -14.68 4.91 16.36
CA ASP A 38 -14.76 3.64 15.62
C ASP A 38 -13.48 3.34 14.81
N VAL A 39 -12.45 4.18 14.95
CA VAL A 39 -11.19 4.09 14.20
C VAL A 39 -10.03 3.88 15.15
N ASP A 40 -9.42 2.70 15.09
CA ASP A 40 -8.16 2.40 15.77
C ASP A 40 -6.98 2.61 14.81
N VAL A 41 -6.03 3.44 15.25
CA VAL A 41 -4.79 3.75 14.50
C VAL A 41 -3.58 3.41 15.36
N ALA A 42 -2.79 2.43 14.94
CA ALA A 42 -1.66 1.93 15.70
C ALA A 42 -0.37 1.85 14.86
N ASP A 43 0.77 2.14 15.49
CA ASP A 43 2.09 1.89 14.91
C ASP A 43 2.28 0.37 14.80
N ARG A 44 2.55 -0.15 13.60
CA ARG A 44 2.64 -1.60 13.35
C ARG A 44 3.78 -2.26 14.11
N ASP A 45 4.86 -1.53 14.35
CA ASP A 45 6.03 -2.01 15.11
C ASP A 45 5.97 -1.59 16.60
N GLY A 46 4.91 -0.89 17.00
CA GLY A 46 4.67 -0.46 18.37
C GLY A 46 4.04 -1.53 19.26
N ASP A 47 3.71 -1.12 20.49
CA ASP A 47 2.97 -1.95 21.45
C ASP A 47 1.52 -2.20 20.99
N GLN A 48 1.26 -3.43 20.55
CA GLN A 48 -0.05 -3.87 20.05
C GLN A 48 -1.06 -4.18 21.16
N SER A 49 -0.65 -4.24 22.44
CA SER A 49 -1.55 -4.61 23.54
C SER A 49 -2.64 -3.57 23.82
N ARG A 50 -2.42 -2.33 23.39
CA ARG A 50 -3.35 -1.20 23.56
C ARG A 50 -4.34 -1.02 22.41
N ARG A 51 -4.27 -1.88 21.40
CA ARG A 51 -5.06 -1.77 20.19
C ARG A 51 -6.52 -2.17 20.44
N ASP A 52 -7.46 -1.37 19.95
CA ASP A 52 -8.88 -1.77 19.95
C ASP A 52 -9.18 -2.61 18.72
N TRP A 53 -9.05 -3.93 18.86
CA TRP A 53 -9.34 -4.90 17.81
C TRP A 53 -10.84 -5.01 17.46
N THR A 54 -11.72 -4.38 18.24
CA THR A 54 -13.16 -4.37 17.99
C THR A 54 -13.61 -3.17 17.16
N ALA A 55 -12.72 -2.19 16.96
CA ALA A 55 -12.99 -1.01 16.15
C ALA A 55 -13.36 -1.40 14.71
N PRO A 56 -14.45 -0.85 14.15
CA PRO A 56 -14.85 -1.10 12.76
C PRO A 56 -13.80 -0.75 11.71
N VAL A 57 -12.92 0.22 11.99
CA VAL A 57 -11.80 0.61 11.11
C VAL A 57 -10.48 0.39 11.84
N LEU A 58 -9.67 -0.51 11.29
CA LEU A 58 -8.33 -0.82 11.79
C LEU A 58 -7.27 -0.27 10.84
N CYS A 59 -6.43 0.65 11.32
CA CYS A 59 -5.31 1.20 10.57
C CYS A 59 -3.99 0.89 11.28
N GLY A 60 -3.17 0.04 10.66
CA GLY A 60 -1.77 -0.13 11.04
C GLY A 60 -0.88 0.76 10.17
N TYR A 61 0.05 1.52 10.76
CA TYR A 61 0.99 2.34 9.99
C TYR A 61 2.45 2.00 10.29
N LEU A 62 3.31 2.25 9.30
CA LEU A 62 4.76 2.24 9.45
C LEU A 62 5.29 3.66 9.22
N ARG A 63 6.23 4.11 10.06
CA ARG A 63 6.92 5.40 9.87
C ARG A 63 8.24 5.19 9.16
N LEU A 64 8.25 5.51 7.86
CA LEU A 64 9.47 5.48 7.07
C LEU A 64 10.22 6.82 7.22
N ARG A 65 11.56 6.75 7.31
CA ARG A 65 12.45 7.92 7.35
C ARG A 65 13.39 7.87 6.14
N GLY A 66 13.72 9.03 5.57
CA GLY A 66 14.64 9.15 4.43
C GLY A 66 13.96 9.78 3.21
N ASP A 67 14.63 9.68 2.06
CA ASP A 67 14.08 10.13 0.79
C ASP A 67 13.06 9.10 0.27
N LEU A 68 11.78 9.35 0.56
CA LEU A 68 10.66 8.54 0.07
C LEU A 68 10.29 8.97 -1.35
N SER A 69 11.20 8.70 -2.28
CA SER A 69 11.02 9.04 -3.70
C SER A 69 9.97 8.17 -4.39
N PHE A 70 9.75 6.94 -3.91
CA PHE A 70 8.69 6.02 -4.32
C PHE A 70 8.41 4.93 -3.27
N VAL A 71 7.27 4.23 -3.39
CA VAL A 71 6.87 3.06 -2.59
C VAL A 71 6.28 1.98 -3.48
N LEU A 72 6.59 0.72 -3.16
CA LEU A 72 6.03 -0.47 -3.80
C LEU A 72 5.01 -1.14 -2.88
N TYR A 73 3.86 -1.54 -3.43
CA TYR A 73 2.85 -2.34 -2.74
C TYR A 73 2.23 -3.39 -3.68
N PRO A 74 1.79 -4.56 -3.16
CA PRO A 74 1.27 -5.64 -3.99
C PRO A 74 0.10 -5.19 -4.86
N ALA A 75 0.02 -5.71 -6.08
CA ALA A 75 -0.97 -5.29 -7.05
C ALA A 75 -1.89 -6.45 -7.44
N GLU A 76 -3.00 -6.55 -6.70
CA GLU A 76 -3.91 -7.70 -6.63
C GLU A 76 -3.25 -8.98 -6.07
N GLU A 77 -3.99 -9.75 -5.26
CA GLU A 77 -3.42 -10.86 -4.46
C GLU A 77 -2.86 -12.03 -5.28
N ASP A 78 -3.16 -12.12 -6.59
CA ASP A 78 -2.82 -13.27 -7.44
C ASP A 78 -1.59 -13.07 -8.35
N LEU A 79 -0.92 -11.91 -8.31
CA LEU A 79 0.25 -11.64 -9.16
C LEU A 79 1.48 -11.31 -8.31
N PRO A 80 2.23 -12.33 -7.84
CA PRO A 80 3.31 -12.14 -6.85
C PRO A 80 4.49 -11.32 -7.36
N SER A 81 4.63 -11.15 -8.68
CA SER A 81 5.63 -10.26 -9.28
C SER A 81 5.08 -8.90 -9.68
N ALA A 82 3.78 -8.62 -9.49
CA ALA A 82 3.17 -7.37 -9.91
C ALA A 82 2.87 -6.46 -8.71
N TYR A 83 3.45 -5.27 -8.76
CA TYR A 83 3.35 -4.26 -7.72
C TYR A 83 2.89 -2.94 -8.33
N TRP A 84 2.22 -2.13 -7.51
CA TRP A 84 2.04 -0.73 -7.80
C TRP A 84 3.24 0.01 -7.22
N LEU A 85 3.82 0.88 -8.04
CA LEU A 85 4.83 1.84 -7.64
C LEU A 85 4.17 3.21 -7.59
N ALA A 86 4.02 3.76 -6.39
CA ALA A 86 3.57 5.13 -6.18
C ALA A 86 4.79 6.05 -6.00
N THR A 87 4.84 7.14 -6.76
CA THR A 87 5.90 8.15 -6.68
C THR A 87 5.51 9.27 -5.72
N SER A 88 6.50 10.02 -5.23
CA SER A 88 6.25 11.25 -4.47
C SER A 88 5.59 12.36 -5.29
N SER A 89 5.55 12.26 -6.63
CA SER A 89 4.78 13.15 -7.50
C SER A 89 3.28 12.84 -7.53
N GLY A 90 2.84 11.76 -6.86
CA GLY A 90 1.43 11.34 -6.80
C GLY A 90 0.99 10.47 -7.97
N GLU A 91 1.95 9.96 -8.76
CA GLU A 91 1.68 9.07 -9.89
C GLU A 91 1.86 7.62 -9.44
N SER A 92 0.98 6.73 -9.92
CA SER A 92 1.11 5.29 -9.71
C SER A 92 1.28 4.58 -11.05
N VAL A 93 2.25 3.67 -11.11
CA VAL A 93 2.54 2.84 -12.28
C VAL A 93 2.65 1.37 -11.88
N ARG A 94 2.31 0.44 -12.76
CA ARG A 94 2.61 -0.98 -12.51
C ARG A 94 4.10 -1.24 -12.65
N ALA A 95 4.62 -2.06 -11.74
CA ALA A 95 6.01 -2.48 -11.69
C ALA A 95 6.08 -4.00 -11.53
N ARG A 96 7.08 -4.60 -12.18
CA ARG A 96 7.46 -5.99 -11.96
C ARG A 96 8.56 -6.07 -10.92
N LEU A 97 8.32 -6.80 -9.84
CA LEU A 97 9.25 -7.01 -8.73
C LEU A 97 9.63 -8.48 -8.64
N TYR A 98 10.93 -8.74 -8.47
CA TYR A 98 11.44 -10.05 -8.11
C TYR A 98 12.07 -9.99 -6.72
N ALA A 99 11.87 -11.04 -5.93
CA ALA A 99 12.62 -11.29 -4.71
C ALA A 99 13.70 -12.34 -5.00
N SER A 100 14.91 -12.16 -4.45
CA SER A 100 15.90 -13.22 -4.42
C SER A 100 15.48 -14.32 -3.43
N ASP A 101 16.10 -15.49 -3.54
CA ASP A 101 15.91 -16.60 -2.59
C ASP A 101 16.74 -16.43 -1.29
N ASP A 102 17.30 -15.23 -1.03
CA ASP A 102 18.10 -14.92 0.16
C ASP A 102 17.23 -14.60 1.40
N GLU A 103 17.82 -14.63 2.59
CA GLU A 103 17.18 -14.19 3.84
C GLU A 103 18.06 -13.13 4.55
N PRO A 104 17.63 -11.85 4.63
CA PRO A 104 16.39 -11.31 4.06
C PRO A 104 16.45 -11.21 2.52
N PRO A 105 15.30 -11.28 1.82
CA PRO A 105 15.27 -11.23 0.36
C PRO A 105 15.74 -9.88 -0.17
N VAL A 106 16.49 -9.92 -1.27
CA VAL A 106 16.84 -8.73 -2.05
C VAL A 106 15.78 -8.52 -3.13
N TYR A 107 15.12 -7.37 -3.10
CA TYR A 107 14.09 -7.03 -4.08
C TYR A 107 14.68 -6.26 -5.26
N THR A 108 14.30 -6.66 -6.49
CA THR A 108 14.72 -6.02 -7.73
C THR A 108 13.51 -5.61 -8.55
N ILE A 109 13.41 -4.32 -8.89
CA ILE A 109 12.45 -3.83 -9.88
C ILE A 109 13.01 -4.16 -11.25
N ASP A 110 12.34 -5.04 -11.99
CA ASP A 110 12.79 -5.48 -13.30
C ASP A 110 12.25 -4.58 -14.43
N ALA A 111 10.97 -4.20 -14.34
CA ALA A 111 10.31 -3.39 -15.36
C ALA A 111 9.17 -2.54 -14.79
N VAL A 112 8.81 -1.47 -15.49
CA VAL A 112 7.67 -0.59 -15.22
C VAL A 112 6.83 -0.39 -16.49
N GLU A 113 5.53 -0.18 -16.37
CA GLU A 113 4.65 0.09 -17.53
C GLU A 113 4.86 1.47 -18.16
N SER A 114 5.31 2.44 -17.37
CA SER A 114 5.58 3.81 -17.80
C SER A 114 6.84 4.33 -17.14
N ALA A 115 7.52 5.27 -17.80
CA ALA A 115 8.78 5.83 -17.32
C ALA A 115 8.59 6.54 -15.96
N VAL A 116 9.46 6.23 -15.01
CA VAL A 116 9.50 6.84 -13.68
C VAL A 116 10.78 7.64 -13.55
N ALA A 117 10.68 8.94 -13.29
CA ALA A 117 11.83 9.85 -13.25
C ALA A 117 12.89 9.44 -12.21
N GLN A 118 12.45 8.84 -11.10
CA GLN A 118 13.27 8.33 -10.00
C GLN A 118 14.01 7.04 -10.37
N LEU A 119 13.58 6.34 -11.43
CA LEU A 119 14.10 5.05 -11.89
C LEU A 119 14.47 5.10 -13.38
N PRO A 120 15.35 6.03 -13.80
CA PRO A 120 15.62 6.29 -15.22
C PRO A 120 16.32 5.13 -15.94
N HIS A 121 16.85 4.16 -15.18
CA HIS A 121 17.57 3.00 -15.70
C HIS A 121 16.70 1.74 -15.78
N ILE A 122 15.50 1.77 -15.21
CA ILE A 122 14.59 0.64 -15.24
C ILE A 122 13.93 0.55 -16.61
N ARG A 123 13.76 -0.69 -17.08
CA ARG A 123 13.15 -0.97 -18.36
C ARG A 123 11.68 -0.57 -18.36
N VAL A 124 11.23 0.14 -19.40
CA VAL A 124 9.82 0.36 -19.69
C VAL A 124 9.32 -0.74 -20.63
N SER A 125 8.22 -1.40 -20.28
CA SER A 125 7.57 -2.41 -21.13
C SER A 125 6.12 -2.60 -20.76
N ASP A 126 5.28 -2.96 -21.73
CA ASP A 126 3.97 -3.55 -21.43
C ASP A 126 4.19 -4.79 -20.54
N LEU A 127 3.41 -4.92 -19.46
CA LEU A 127 3.47 -6.03 -18.52
C LEU A 127 2.25 -6.97 -18.75
N PRO A 128 2.22 -7.74 -19.85
CA PRO A 128 1.04 -8.51 -20.25
C PRO A 128 0.64 -9.60 -19.25
N GLU A 129 1.56 -10.05 -18.39
CA GLU A 129 1.26 -10.94 -17.26
C GLU A 129 0.30 -10.32 -16.24
N ILE A 130 0.17 -8.98 -16.24
CA ILE A 130 -0.76 -8.22 -15.42
C ILE A 130 -2.14 -8.10 -16.08
N ALA A 131 -2.18 -8.09 -17.41
CA ALA A 131 -3.41 -7.84 -18.18
C ALA A 131 -4.39 -9.03 -18.23
N ARG A 132 -4.12 -10.15 -17.55
CA ARG A 132 -4.96 -11.36 -17.66
C ARG A 132 -5.95 -11.52 -16.51
N LYS A 133 -6.95 -10.63 -16.47
CA LYS A 133 -8.30 -10.95 -15.98
C LYS A 133 -9.37 -10.00 -16.53
N GLU A 134 -9.45 -9.86 -17.85
CA GLU A 134 -10.66 -9.34 -18.49
C GLU A 134 -11.12 -10.32 -19.58
N GLY A 135 -11.93 -11.30 -19.20
CA GLY A 135 -12.51 -12.25 -20.13
C GLY A 135 -12.74 -13.65 -19.57
N ASP A 136 -13.51 -13.77 -18.49
CA ASP A 136 -14.42 -14.91 -18.38
C ASP A 136 -15.68 -14.44 -17.65
N ARG A 137 -16.78 -14.41 -18.39
CA ARG A 137 -18.06 -13.83 -18.00
C ARG A 137 -19.12 -14.92 -18.01
#